data_AF-A0A0W0RIT2-F1
#
_entry.id   AF-A0A0W0RIT2-F1
#
_cell.length_a   1.000
_cell.length_b   1.000
_cell.length_c   1.000
_cell.angle_alpha   90.00
_cell.angle_beta   90.00
_cell.angle_gamma   90.00
#
_symmetry.space_group_name_H-M   'P 1'
#
loop_
_entity.id
_entity.type
_entity.pdbx_description
1 polymer ?
#
loop_
_entity_poly.entity_id
_entity_poly.type
_entity_poly.pdbx_seq_one_letter_code
_entity_poly.pdbx_strand_id
1 'polypeptide(L)'
;MSFRIDNPGGGDCGFYAFAIGLIATIQKEHAENSKNSKTFAQWQSKGLDVSLQEILDIDLNQLYESPYTYKKETLLKLQMSLRSISATAYKNDLLKKIAEAKSNGSTQVESSPVYHKFMELVHYYLKEEQEENELDKIKQFNELALSPEVLDLAQKTAKSLSPKLKTKSFEEGQKIENAHVKEALLADVLSGGKANPHSIILKGVEKIKEQGRWATHSDLKEVADQLKVNLYVTHELNGEPMKGCPTIVLNNEGQSIHWTTTVEELPQPKAKPIKKERVENPKLTEETHTSSKNHESSRSLESSKTREPSKDRETQVIAATVSTQANEKKAERYQQHIKTLMVSASDPRFFAGVQKRIENLDKLDNEEALKNEQGVRIESDEEFATRLQEAEFRRANLK
;
A
#
# COMPACT_ATOMS: atom_id res chain seq x y z
N MET A 1 7.18 25.59 -1.53
CA MET A 1 7.08 24.49 -2.53
C MET A 1 6.50 23.31 -1.79
N SER A 2 5.49 22.63 -2.35
CA SER A 2 5.01 21.36 -1.80
C SER A 2 5.95 20.22 -2.20
N PHE A 3 6.01 19.18 -1.39
CA PHE A 3 6.84 18.01 -1.59
C PHE A 3 5.96 16.79 -1.82
N ARG A 4 6.36 15.97 -2.80
CA ARG A 4 5.67 14.73 -3.13
C ARG A 4 6.44 13.54 -2.57
N ILE A 5 5.85 12.83 -1.62
CA ILE A 5 6.44 11.69 -0.93
C ILE A 5 5.85 10.40 -1.49
N ASP A 6 6.74 9.52 -1.97
CA ASP A 6 6.39 8.17 -2.43
C ASP A 6 6.31 7.19 -1.25
N ASN A 7 6.03 5.92 -1.50
CA ASN A 7 5.84 4.90 -0.47
C ASN A 7 6.35 3.51 -0.91
N PRO A 8 6.38 2.52 0.00
CA PRO A 8 6.86 1.17 -0.32
C PRO A 8 6.11 0.42 -1.43
N GLY A 9 4.92 0.87 -1.85
CA GLY A 9 4.18 0.27 -2.96
C GLY A 9 3.62 -1.13 -2.63
N GLY A 10 3.66 -2.03 -3.61
CA GLY A 10 3.23 -3.44 -3.44
C GLY A 10 1.72 -3.68 -3.51
N GLY A 11 0.95 -2.77 -4.10
CA GLY A 11 -0.53 -2.82 -4.13
C GLY A 11 -1.21 -2.24 -2.89
N ASP A 12 -0.43 -1.73 -1.93
CA ASP A 12 -0.90 -1.07 -0.72
C ASP A 12 -0.78 0.46 -0.77
N CYS A 13 -0.39 1.01 -1.93
CA CYS A 13 0.07 2.40 -2.08
C CYS A 13 -0.94 3.44 -1.59
N GLY A 14 -2.24 3.25 -1.81
CA GLY A 14 -3.25 4.22 -1.36
C GLY A 14 -3.35 4.36 0.16
N PHE A 15 -3.30 3.24 0.90
CA PHE A 15 -3.31 3.28 2.37
C PHE A 15 -1.97 3.78 2.92
N TYR A 16 -0.85 3.46 2.28
CA TYR A 16 0.43 4.05 2.64
C TYR A 16 0.44 5.57 2.44
N ALA A 17 0.01 6.04 1.28
CA ALA A 17 -0.04 7.47 0.98
C ALA A 17 -0.92 8.23 1.99
N PHE A 18 -2.10 7.68 2.29
CA PHE A 18 -2.95 8.25 3.33
C PHE A 18 -2.27 8.28 4.72
N ALA A 19 -1.60 7.19 5.10
CA ALA A 19 -0.87 7.12 6.37
C ALA A 19 0.27 8.15 6.46
N ILE A 20 1.00 8.40 5.36
CA ILE A 20 2.05 9.42 5.30
C ILE A 20 1.47 10.82 5.49
N GLY A 21 0.32 11.11 4.87
CA GLY A 21 -0.39 12.37 5.10
C GLY A 21 -0.83 12.55 6.55
N LEU A 22 -1.31 11.47 7.20
CA LEU A 22 -1.65 11.49 8.62
C LEU A 22 -0.43 11.71 9.50
N ILE A 23 0.73 11.10 9.19
CA ILE A 23 1.99 11.34 9.90
C ILE A 23 2.33 12.84 9.86
N ALA A 24 2.32 13.45 8.67
CA ALA A 24 2.61 14.88 8.52
C ALA A 24 1.63 15.76 9.32
N THR A 25 0.34 15.42 9.28
CA THR A 25 -0.70 16.11 10.05
C THR A 25 -0.47 16.01 11.55
N ILE A 26 -0.20 14.80 12.06
CA ILE A 26 0.04 14.55 13.49
C ILE A 26 1.28 15.29 13.97
N GLN A 27 2.36 15.27 13.19
CA GLN A 27 3.59 15.99 13.52
C GLN A 27 3.38 17.50 13.58
N LYS A 28 2.63 18.07 12.63
CA LYS A 28 2.25 19.49 12.61
C LYS A 28 1.38 19.86 13.83
N GLU A 29 0.31 19.12 14.07
CA GLU A 29 -0.57 19.35 15.22
C GLU A 29 0.18 19.29 16.55
N HIS A 30 1.09 18.33 16.70
CA HIS A 30 1.88 18.14 17.91
C HIS A 30 2.88 19.28 18.14
N ALA A 31 3.48 19.81 17.07
CA ALA A 31 4.38 20.96 17.13
C ALA A 31 3.63 22.25 17.51
N GLU A 32 2.42 22.44 17.01
CA GLU A 32 1.60 23.64 17.24
C GLU A 32 0.89 23.64 18.61
N ASN A 33 0.43 22.48 19.10
CA ASN A 33 -0.49 22.39 20.26
C ASN A 33 0.13 21.77 21.53
N SER A 34 1.41 22.06 21.82
CA SER A 34 2.06 21.66 23.09
C SER A 34 1.97 20.15 23.40
N LYS A 35 2.33 19.31 22.43
CA LYS A 35 2.44 17.85 22.54
C LYS A 35 1.14 17.02 22.45
N ASN A 36 0.06 17.61 21.95
CA ASN A 36 -1.19 16.89 21.68
C ASN A 36 -1.50 16.88 20.17
N SER A 37 -2.03 15.76 19.66
CA SER A 37 -2.58 15.66 18.31
C SER A 37 -3.99 15.07 18.38
N LYS A 38 -4.97 15.81 17.86
CA LYS A 38 -6.38 15.36 17.79
C LYS A 38 -6.51 14.24 16.78
N THR A 39 -5.80 14.34 15.66
CA THR A 39 -5.77 13.31 14.61
C THR A 39 -5.22 12.00 15.16
N PHE A 40 -4.12 12.03 15.93
CA PHE A 40 -3.59 10.84 16.59
C PHE A 40 -4.60 10.22 17.57
N ALA A 41 -5.19 11.03 18.46
CA ALA A 41 -6.16 10.54 19.44
C ALA A 41 -7.39 9.89 18.75
N GLN A 42 -7.87 10.48 17.66
CA GLN A 42 -8.95 9.93 16.87
C GLN A 42 -8.55 8.60 16.22
N TRP A 43 -7.37 8.51 15.61
CA TRP A 43 -6.88 7.27 15.00
C TRP A 43 -6.63 6.17 16.05
N GLN A 44 -6.08 6.51 17.20
CA GLN A 44 -5.92 5.61 18.34
C GLN A 44 -7.26 5.05 18.82
N SER A 45 -8.31 5.89 18.92
CA SER A 45 -9.66 5.43 19.28
C SER A 45 -10.28 4.46 18.27
N LYS A 46 -9.73 4.40 17.04
CA LYS A 46 -10.13 3.48 15.97
C LYS A 46 -9.26 2.23 15.88
N GLY A 47 -8.37 2.01 16.84
CA GLY A 47 -7.56 0.79 16.95
C GLY A 47 -6.17 0.89 16.34
N LEU A 48 -5.57 2.09 16.31
CA LEU A 48 -4.14 2.21 15.98
C LEU A 48 -3.28 1.63 17.11
N ASP A 49 -2.45 0.65 16.75
CA ASP A 49 -1.46 0.00 17.64
C ASP A 49 -0.03 0.44 17.30
N VAL A 50 0.17 1.76 17.26
CA VAL A 50 1.47 2.43 17.12
C VAL A 50 1.47 3.61 18.08
N SER A 51 2.55 3.75 18.86
CA SER A 51 2.65 4.84 19.83
C SER A 51 2.81 6.20 19.13
N LEU A 52 2.40 7.28 19.81
CA LEU A 52 2.61 8.64 19.30
C LEU A 52 4.10 8.89 19.02
N GLN A 53 4.98 8.45 19.93
CA GLN A 53 6.43 8.64 19.77
C GLN A 53 6.96 7.96 18.50
N GLU A 54 6.50 6.73 18.20
CA GLU A 54 6.89 6.05 16.97
C GLU A 54 6.51 6.82 15.70
N ILE A 55 5.36 7.52 15.69
CA ILE A 55 4.94 8.38 14.58
C ILE A 55 5.77 9.66 14.51
N LEU A 56 6.06 10.27 15.67
CA LEU A 56 6.90 11.47 15.75
C LEU A 56 8.36 11.20 15.35
N ASP A 57 8.83 9.95 15.50
CA ASP A 57 10.17 9.51 15.13
C ASP A 57 10.33 9.21 13.63
N ILE A 58 9.24 9.27 12.84
CA ILE A 58 9.31 9.13 11.38
C ILE A 58 9.80 10.45 10.78
N ASP A 59 11.02 10.44 10.24
CA ASP A 59 11.58 11.58 9.53
C ASP A 59 11.02 11.66 8.10
N LEU A 60 10.16 12.64 7.84
CA LEU A 60 9.58 12.86 6.50
C LEU A 60 10.64 13.18 5.43
N ASN A 61 11.80 13.74 5.79
CA ASN A 61 12.89 13.92 4.83
C ASN A 61 13.48 12.57 4.42
N GLN A 62 13.71 11.66 5.39
CA GLN A 62 14.20 10.32 5.06
C GLN A 62 13.17 9.51 4.30
N LEU A 63 11.88 9.73 4.58
CA LEU A 63 10.81 9.08 3.82
C LEU A 63 10.73 9.61 2.38
N TYR A 64 10.96 10.91 2.18
CA TYR A 64 11.06 11.52 0.84
C TYR A 64 12.26 10.97 0.05
N GLU A 65 13.44 10.86 0.67
CA GLU A 65 14.68 10.39 0.03
C GLU A 65 14.75 8.86 -0.13
N SER A 66 14.07 8.09 0.72
CA SER A 66 14.16 6.62 0.74
C SER A 66 12.80 5.96 1.02
N PRO A 67 11.78 6.22 0.17
CA PRO A 67 10.39 5.84 0.40
C PRO A 67 10.15 4.32 0.45
N TYR A 68 11.02 3.52 -0.18
CA TYR A 68 10.85 2.08 -0.31
C TYR A 68 11.36 1.25 0.88
N THR A 69 12.24 1.83 1.69
CA THR A 69 12.99 1.10 2.73
C THR A 69 12.86 1.72 4.12
N TYR A 70 12.73 3.05 4.22
CA TYR A 70 12.69 3.73 5.51
C TYR A 70 11.42 3.40 6.30
N LYS A 71 11.58 2.93 7.54
CA LYS A 71 10.50 2.61 8.49
C LYS A 71 9.38 1.72 7.92
N LYS A 72 9.71 0.86 6.95
CA LYS A 72 8.75 0.00 6.22
C LYS A 72 7.80 -0.77 7.14
N GLU A 73 8.31 -1.39 8.21
CA GLU A 73 7.49 -2.14 9.18
C GLU A 73 6.50 -1.26 9.94
N THR A 74 6.90 -0.05 10.34
CA THR A 74 6.00 0.89 11.01
C THR A 74 4.93 1.39 10.05
N LEU A 75 5.32 1.74 8.81
CA LEU A 75 4.37 2.13 7.77
C LEU A 75 3.38 1.00 7.47
N LEU A 76 3.83 -0.26 7.47
CA LEU A 76 2.98 -1.42 7.26
C LEU A 76 1.90 -1.50 8.35
N LYS A 77 2.29 -1.34 9.62
CA LYS A 77 1.32 -1.30 10.73
C LYS A 77 0.31 -0.16 10.57
N LEU A 78 0.78 1.02 10.18
CA LEU A 78 -0.07 2.19 9.97
C LEU A 78 -1.09 1.94 8.84
N GLN A 79 -0.65 1.48 7.66
CA GLN A 79 -1.57 1.22 6.55
C GLN A 79 -2.59 0.12 6.88
N MET A 80 -2.16 -0.94 7.57
CA MET A 80 -3.06 -2.04 8.00
C MET A 80 -4.12 -1.56 9.01
N SER A 81 -3.78 -0.58 9.86
CA SER A 81 -4.76 0.08 10.73
C SER A 81 -5.83 0.81 9.90
N LEU A 82 -5.43 1.54 8.84
CA LEU A 82 -6.38 2.22 7.95
C LEU A 82 -7.27 1.25 7.17
N ARG A 83 -6.73 0.13 6.68
CA ARG A 83 -7.52 -0.96 6.09
C ARG A 83 -8.60 -1.46 7.04
N SER A 84 -8.24 -1.60 8.32
CA SER A 84 -9.18 -2.06 9.34
C SER A 84 -10.30 -1.05 9.62
N ILE A 85 -10.00 0.25 9.56
CA ILE A 85 -11.00 1.31 9.63
C ILE A 85 -11.97 1.22 8.46
N SER A 86 -11.46 1.10 7.22
CA SER A 86 -12.28 1.00 6.02
C SER A 86 -13.20 -0.23 6.04
N ALA A 87 -12.66 -1.41 6.38
CA ALA A 87 -13.46 -2.64 6.51
C ALA A 87 -14.58 -2.50 7.54
N THR A 88 -14.28 -1.88 8.69
CA THR A 88 -15.28 -1.64 9.74
C THR A 88 -16.33 -0.62 9.29
N ALA A 89 -15.94 0.42 8.57
CA ALA A 89 -16.85 1.44 8.05
C ALA A 89 -17.86 0.84 7.07
N TYR A 90 -17.42 0.05 6.09
CA TYR A 90 -18.32 -0.60 5.13
C TYR A 90 -19.30 -1.58 5.78
N LYS A 91 -18.85 -2.36 6.77
CA LYS A 91 -19.74 -3.23 7.54
C LYS A 91 -20.82 -2.44 8.25
N ASN A 92 -20.42 -1.38 8.96
CA ASN A 92 -21.33 -0.56 9.73
C ASN A 92 -22.31 0.21 8.83
N ASP A 93 -21.85 0.74 7.70
CA ASP A 93 -22.71 1.41 6.70
C ASP A 93 -23.80 0.44 6.20
N LEU A 94 -23.40 -0.76 5.77
CA LEU A 94 -24.35 -1.76 5.28
C LEU A 94 -25.37 -2.13 6.37
N LEU A 95 -24.91 -2.46 7.58
CA LEU A 95 -25.81 -2.86 8.67
C LEU A 95 -26.75 -1.72 9.08
N LYS A 96 -26.26 -0.48 9.09
CA LYS A 96 -27.07 0.71 9.37
C LYS A 96 -28.16 0.89 8.32
N LYS A 97 -27.82 0.85 7.02
CA LYS A 97 -28.77 0.98 5.92
C LYS A 97 -29.80 -0.14 5.91
N ILE A 98 -29.42 -1.36 6.29
CA ILE A 98 -30.35 -2.49 6.47
C ILE A 98 -31.32 -2.20 7.62
N ALA A 99 -30.83 -1.69 8.75
CA ALA A 99 -31.69 -1.35 9.89
C ALA A 99 -32.67 -0.22 9.55
N GLU A 100 -32.21 0.79 8.81
CA GLU A 100 -33.05 1.90 8.32
C GLU A 100 -34.10 1.40 7.32
N ALA A 101 -33.71 0.60 6.34
CA ALA A 101 -34.64 -0.01 5.37
C ALA A 101 -35.77 -0.80 6.06
N LYS A 102 -35.47 -1.48 7.18
CA LYS A 102 -36.49 -2.19 7.97
C LYS A 102 -37.39 -1.26 8.78
N SER A 103 -36.89 -0.13 9.25
CA SER A 103 -37.64 0.76 10.14
C SER A 103 -38.59 1.69 9.38
N ASN A 104 -38.19 2.17 8.19
CA ASN A 104 -38.96 3.15 7.43
C ASN A 104 -39.29 2.72 5.99
N GLY A 105 -38.93 1.48 5.60
CA GLY A 105 -39.19 0.96 4.25
C GLY A 105 -38.29 1.54 3.16
N SER A 106 -37.21 2.25 3.52
CA SER A 106 -36.33 2.90 2.55
C SER A 106 -35.49 1.93 1.71
N THR A 107 -35.15 2.34 0.49
CA THR A 107 -34.28 1.61 -0.46
C THR A 107 -32.80 1.97 -0.29
N GLN A 108 -32.33 2.15 0.95
CA GLN A 108 -30.97 2.64 1.18
C GLN A 108 -29.89 1.56 1.05
N VAL A 109 -30.22 0.28 1.15
CA VAL A 109 -29.23 -0.82 1.07
C VAL A 109 -28.46 -0.78 -0.26
N GLU A 110 -29.18 -0.48 -1.34
CA GLU A 110 -28.67 -0.34 -2.70
C GLU A 110 -27.63 0.77 -2.82
N SER A 111 -27.66 1.77 -1.94
CA SER A 111 -26.65 2.84 -1.90
C SER A 111 -25.37 2.47 -1.15
N SER A 112 -25.26 1.26 -0.59
CA SER A 112 -24.05 0.83 0.12
C SER A 112 -22.95 0.40 -0.86
N PRO A 113 -21.67 0.72 -0.60
CA PRO A 113 -20.55 0.24 -1.42
C PRO A 113 -20.52 -1.29 -1.52
N VAL A 114 -20.86 -1.99 -0.43
CA VAL A 114 -20.88 -3.46 -0.39
C VAL A 114 -21.94 -4.03 -1.35
N TYR A 115 -23.12 -3.42 -1.44
CA TYR A 115 -24.15 -3.85 -2.39
C TYR A 115 -23.66 -3.70 -3.84
N HIS A 116 -23.10 -2.55 -4.20
CA HIS A 116 -22.58 -2.32 -5.55
C HIS A 116 -21.47 -3.31 -5.92
N LYS A 117 -20.55 -3.58 -4.99
CA LYS A 117 -19.50 -4.58 -5.17
C LYS A 117 -20.05 -5.99 -5.34
N PHE A 118 -21.11 -6.36 -4.62
CA PHE A 118 -21.74 -7.66 -4.80
C PHE A 118 -22.51 -7.74 -6.13
N MET A 119 -23.22 -6.68 -6.50
CA MET A 119 -23.91 -6.55 -7.79
C MET A 119 -22.93 -6.68 -8.97
N GLU A 120 -21.76 -6.04 -8.90
CA GLU A 120 -20.70 -6.17 -9.92
C GLU A 120 -20.29 -7.63 -10.14
N LEU A 121 -20.16 -8.42 -9.07
CA LEU A 121 -19.86 -9.85 -9.18
C LEU A 121 -21.01 -10.66 -9.78
N VAL A 122 -22.26 -10.30 -9.47
CA VAL A 122 -23.43 -10.93 -10.11
C VAL A 122 -23.45 -10.61 -11.60
N HIS A 123 -23.22 -9.35 -11.98
CA HIS A 123 -23.11 -8.91 -13.38
C HIS A 123 -22.01 -9.66 -14.13
N TYR A 124 -20.84 -9.84 -13.52
CA TYR A 124 -19.76 -10.63 -14.10
C TYR A 124 -20.19 -12.07 -14.47
N TYR A 125 -21.03 -12.71 -13.64
CA TYR A 125 -21.55 -14.06 -13.90
C TYR A 125 -22.82 -14.10 -14.76
N LEU A 126 -23.46 -12.96 -15.04
CA LEU A 126 -24.59 -12.87 -15.95
C LEU A 126 -24.16 -12.78 -17.43
N LYS A 127 -22.93 -12.33 -17.70
CA LYS A 127 -22.38 -12.26 -19.05
C LYS A 127 -22.26 -13.67 -19.65
N GLU A 128 -22.67 -13.80 -20.93
CA GLU A 128 -22.55 -15.07 -21.66
C GLU A 128 -21.10 -15.40 -21.98
N GLU A 129 -20.29 -14.39 -22.28
CA GLU A 129 -18.86 -14.50 -22.53
C GLU A 129 -18.10 -13.67 -21.49
N GLN A 130 -17.11 -14.30 -20.86
CA GLN A 130 -16.24 -13.66 -19.89
C GLN A 130 -14.89 -13.40 -20.54
N GLU A 131 -14.42 -12.16 -20.48
CA GLU A 131 -13.10 -11.83 -21.01
C GLU A 131 -12.01 -12.47 -20.13
N GLU A 132 -10.93 -12.91 -20.78
CA GLU A 132 -9.75 -13.42 -20.08
C GLU A 132 -9.19 -12.32 -19.15
N ASN A 133 -8.94 -12.66 -17.89
CA ASN A 133 -8.46 -11.77 -16.82
C ASN A 133 -9.46 -10.72 -16.30
N GLU A 134 -10.72 -10.70 -16.73
CA GLU A 134 -11.70 -9.71 -16.21
C GLU A 134 -11.92 -9.84 -14.70
N LEU A 135 -12.04 -11.08 -14.18
CA LEU A 135 -12.17 -11.31 -12.75
C LEU A 135 -10.94 -10.83 -11.96
N ASP A 136 -9.75 -10.94 -12.55
CA ASP A 136 -8.52 -10.48 -11.89
C ASP A 136 -8.44 -8.96 -11.85
N LYS A 137 -9.01 -8.24 -12.83
CA LYS A 137 -9.21 -6.79 -12.76
C LYS A 137 -10.20 -6.42 -11.65
N ILE A 138 -11.32 -7.15 -11.52
CA ILE A 138 -12.31 -6.92 -10.46
C ILE A 138 -11.66 -7.11 -9.08
N LYS A 139 -10.88 -8.19 -8.88
CA LYS A 139 -10.18 -8.46 -7.60
C LYS A 139 -9.25 -7.34 -7.14
N GLN A 140 -8.73 -6.51 -8.04
CA GLN A 140 -7.86 -5.39 -7.66
C GLN A 140 -8.61 -4.38 -6.80
N PHE A 141 -9.88 -4.10 -7.12
CA PHE A 141 -10.67 -3.02 -6.52
C PHE A 141 -11.86 -3.52 -5.68
N ASN A 142 -12.26 -4.77 -5.84
CA ASN A 142 -13.40 -5.37 -5.16
C ASN A 142 -12.95 -6.55 -4.28
N GLU A 143 -12.86 -6.29 -2.98
CA GLU A 143 -12.46 -7.25 -1.96
C GLU A 143 -13.35 -8.49 -1.90
N LEU A 144 -14.62 -8.39 -2.31
CA LEU A 144 -15.55 -9.50 -2.29
C LEU A 144 -15.10 -10.60 -3.27
N ALA A 145 -14.45 -10.20 -4.36
CA ALA A 145 -13.90 -11.13 -5.35
C ALA A 145 -12.71 -11.96 -4.84
N LEU A 146 -12.14 -11.60 -3.70
CA LEU A 146 -11.05 -12.34 -3.04
C LEU A 146 -11.58 -13.52 -2.20
N SER A 147 -12.90 -13.62 -1.98
CA SER A 147 -13.52 -14.75 -1.30
C SER A 147 -14.16 -15.71 -2.29
N PRO A 148 -13.67 -16.97 -2.39
CA PRO A 148 -14.30 -18.01 -3.20
C PRO A 148 -15.77 -18.24 -2.83
N GLU A 149 -16.13 -18.11 -1.55
CA GLU A 149 -17.49 -18.28 -1.06
C GLU A 149 -18.42 -17.18 -1.56
N VAL A 150 -17.93 -15.93 -1.60
CA VAL A 150 -18.71 -14.81 -2.16
C VAL A 150 -18.86 -14.96 -3.68
N LEU A 151 -17.82 -15.42 -4.38
CA LEU A 151 -17.90 -15.71 -5.82
C LEU A 151 -18.94 -16.80 -6.12
N ASP A 152 -18.97 -17.88 -5.35
CA ASP A 152 -19.98 -18.95 -5.47
C ASP A 152 -21.41 -18.42 -5.22
N LEU A 153 -21.60 -17.57 -4.21
CA LEU A 153 -22.89 -16.93 -3.96
C LEU A 153 -23.30 -15.99 -5.10
N ALA A 154 -22.38 -15.17 -5.63
CA ALA A 154 -22.65 -14.31 -6.77
C ALA A 154 -23.04 -15.12 -8.01
N GLN A 155 -22.32 -16.21 -8.28
CA GLN A 155 -22.61 -17.11 -9.39
C GLN A 155 -23.98 -17.80 -9.25
N LYS A 156 -24.32 -18.29 -8.05
CA LYS A 156 -25.64 -18.86 -7.76
C LYS A 156 -26.76 -17.83 -7.94
N THR A 157 -26.52 -16.60 -7.48
CA THR A 157 -27.44 -15.48 -7.63
C THR A 157 -27.66 -15.18 -9.12
N ALA A 158 -26.60 -15.03 -9.90
CA ALA A 158 -26.66 -14.81 -11.35
C ALA A 158 -27.43 -15.92 -12.09
N LYS A 159 -27.13 -17.20 -11.79
CA LYS A 159 -27.83 -18.35 -12.37
C LYS A 159 -29.33 -18.33 -12.10
N SER A 160 -29.73 -17.97 -10.88
CA SER A 160 -31.15 -17.86 -10.50
C SER A 160 -31.86 -16.62 -11.07
N LEU A 161 -31.10 -15.56 -11.39
CA LEU A 161 -31.59 -14.31 -11.94
C LEU A 161 -31.75 -14.35 -13.47
N SER A 162 -30.81 -14.98 -14.19
CA SER A 162 -30.80 -15.11 -15.65
C SER A 162 -32.18 -15.45 -16.28
N PRO A 163 -32.92 -16.49 -15.83
CA PRO A 163 -34.24 -16.79 -16.41
C PRO A 163 -35.30 -15.71 -16.15
N LYS A 164 -35.19 -14.93 -15.07
CA LYS A 164 -36.14 -13.86 -14.72
C LYS A 164 -35.97 -12.62 -15.60
N LEU A 165 -34.77 -12.43 -16.16
CA LEU A 165 -34.43 -11.31 -17.04
C LEU A 165 -34.77 -11.58 -18.52
N LYS A 166 -34.97 -12.85 -18.91
CA LYS A 166 -35.35 -13.20 -20.28
C LYS A 166 -36.61 -12.46 -20.68
N THR A 167 -36.59 -11.85 -21.87
CA THR A 167 -37.73 -11.16 -22.50
C THR A 167 -38.25 -9.92 -21.74
N LYS A 168 -37.52 -9.41 -20.76
CA LYS A 168 -37.88 -8.18 -20.05
C LYS A 168 -37.32 -6.95 -20.75
N SER A 169 -38.06 -5.84 -20.65
CA SER A 169 -37.50 -4.54 -21.01
C SER A 169 -36.33 -4.19 -20.08
N PHE A 170 -35.47 -3.26 -20.49
CA PHE A 170 -34.33 -2.83 -19.69
C PHE A 170 -34.76 -2.31 -18.31
N GLU A 171 -35.79 -1.47 -18.24
CA GLU A 171 -36.27 -0.88 -16.98
C GLU A 171 -36.85 -1.94 -16.03
N GLU A 172 -37.66 -2.86 -16.55
CA GLU A 172 -38.20 -3.97 -15.75
C GLU A 172 -37.10 -4.93 -15.30
N GLY A 173 -36.14 -5.21 -16.18
CA GLY A 173 -34.96 -6.03 -15.89
C GLY A 173 -34.17 -5.46 -14.72
N GLN A 174 -33.89 -4.15 -14.73
CA GLN A 174 -33.15 -3.47 -13.66
C GLN A 174 -33.89 -3.52 -12.31
N LYS A 175 -35.22 -3.38 -12.30
CA LYS A 175 -36.04 -3.52 -11.07
C LYS A 175 -35.98 -4.95 -10.52
N ILE A 176 -36.12 -5.95 -11.39
CA ILE A 176 -36.05 -7.37 -11.03
C ILE A 176 -34.67 -7.73 -10.49
N GLU A 177 -33.62 -7.29 -11.19
CA GLU A 177 -32.23 -7.49 -10.79
C GLU A 177 -31.93 -6.90 -9.42
N ASN A 178 -32.25 -5.62 -9.22
CA ASN A 178 -32.00 -4.96 -7.95
C ASN A 178 -32.72 -5.67 -6.79
N ALA A 179 -34.00 -6.02 -6.98
CA ALA A 179 -34.76 -6.72 -5.95
C ALA A 179 -34.15 -8.09 -5.62
N HIS A 180 -33.76 -8.85 -6.64
CA HIS A 180 -33.23 -10.22 -6.49
C HIS A 180 -31.84 -10.24 -5.86
N VAL A 181 -30.94 -9.35 -6.29
CA VAL A 181 -29.59 -9.24 -5.71
C VAL A 181 -29.65 -8.73 -4.28
N LYS A 182 -30.54 -7.77 -4.00
CA LYS A 182 -30.80 -7.31 -2.63
C LYS A 182 -31.31 -8.44 -1.74
N GLU A 183 -32.26 -9.24 -2.22
CA GLU A 183 -32.77 -10.39 -1.47
C GLU A 183 -31.65 -11.37 -1.12
N ALA A 184 -30.80 -11.74 -2.09
CA ALA A 184 -29.67 -12.63 -1.87
C ALA A 184 -28.66 -12.07 -0.84
N LEU A 185 -28.32 -10.78 -0.95
CA LEU A 185 -27.44 -10.11 0.00
C LEU A 185 -28.03 -10.08 1.40
N LEU A 186 -29.31 -9.74 1.54
CA LEU A 186 -29.99 -9.68 2.84
C LEU A 186 -30.11 -11.07 3.48
N ALA A 187 -30.36 -12.10 2.69
CA ALA A 187 -30.43 -13.49 3.15
C ALA A 187 -29.09 -13.99 3.71
N ASP A 188 -27.96 -13.54 3.15
CA ASP A 188 -26.64 -13.86 3.72
C ASP A 188 -26.33 -13.01 4.97
N VAL A 189 -26.55 -11.69 4.89
CA VAL A 189 -26.13 -10.74 5.93
C VAL A 189 -26.98 -10.85 7.20
N LEU A 190 -28.19 -11.39 7.12
CA LEU A 190 -29.12 -11.48 8.25
C LEU A 190 -29.50 -12.91 8.62
N SER A 191 -29.61 -13.17 9.92
CA SER A 191 -30.20 -14.39 10.47
C SER A 191 -31.11 -14.03 11.65
N GLY A 192 -32.37 -14.48 11.63
CA GLY A 192 -33.36 -14.13 12.66
C GLY A 192 -33.56 -12.62 12.85
N GLY A 193 -33.38 -11.83 11.79
CA GLY A 193 -33.51 -10.37 11.81
C GLY A 193 -32.29 -9.60 12.33
N LYS A 194 -31.25 -10.29 12.83
CA LYS A 194 -29.98 -9.70 13.29
C LYS A 194 -28.84 -9.99 12.31
N ALA A 195 -27.69 -9.33 12.48
CA ALA A 195 -26.50 -9.62 11.70
C ALA A 195 -26.12 -11.10 11.82
N ASN A 196 -25.93 -11.76 10.70
CA ASN A 196 -25.55 -13.17 10.64
C ASN A 196 -24.05 -13.32 10.97
N PRO A 197 -23.68 -14.01 12.06
CA PRO A 197 -22.27 -14.22 12.41
C PRO A 197 -21.52 -15.08 11.38
N HIS A 198 -22.24 -15.84 10.56
CA HIS A 198 -21.67 -16.68 9.51
C HIS A 198 -21.79 -16.06 8.10
N SER A 199 -22.24 -14.81 7.99
CA SER A 199 -22.39 -14.11 6.70
C SER A 199 -21.08 -14.16 5.92
N ILE A 200 -21.16 -14.66 4.69
CA ILE A 200 -20.01 -14.74 3.80
C ILE A 200 -19.69 -13.36 3.22
N ILE A 201 -20.70 -12.50 2.99
CA ILE A 201 -20.52 -11.13 2.51
C ILE A 201 -19.79 -10.30 3.57
N LEU A 202 -20.24 -10.34 4.83
CA LEU A 202 -19.57 -9.62 5.91
C LEU A 202 -18.14 -10.15 6.13
N LYS A 203 -17.88 -11.45 5.95
CA LYS A 203 -16.51 -11.98 5.95
C LYS A 203 -15.72 -11.53 4.72
N GLY A 204 -16.35 -11.44 3.56
CA GLY A 204 -15.75 -10.93 2.33
C GLY A 204 -15.28 -9.49 2.47
N VAL A 205 -16.04 -8.62 3.15
CA VAL A 205 -15.61 -7.23 3.42
C VAL A 205 -14.30 -7.15 4.23
N GLU A 206 -14.01 -8.16 5.08
CA GLU A 206 -12.74 -8.21 5.82
C GLU A 206 -11.53 -8.39 4.91
N LYS A 207 -11.73 -8.86 3.67
CA LYS A 207 -10.65 -9.01 2.68
C LYS A 207 -10.00 -7.68 2.29
N ILE A 208 -10.60 -6.52 2.61
CA ILE A 208 -9.90 -5.22 2.55
C ILE A 208 -8.59 -5.24 3.36
N LYS A 209 -8.52 -6.05 4.42
CA LYS A 209 -7.33 -6.20 5.26
C LYS A 209 -6.24 -7.07 4.62
N GLU A 210 -6.47 -7.69 3.45
CA GLU A 210 -5.41 -8.43 2.76
C GLU A 210 -4.40 -7.46 2.12
N GLN A 211 -3.12 -7.78 2.30
CA GLN A 211 -2.03 -7.02 1.69
C GLN A 211 -2.07 -7.17 0.17
N GLY A 212 -1.75 -6.10 -0.55
CA GLY A 212 -1.72 -6.06 -2.00
C GLY A 212 -3.08 -5.78 -2.67
N ARG A 213 -4.20 -5.72 -1.92
CA ARG A 213 -5.48 -5.24 -2.46
C ARG A 213 -5.46 -3.73 -2.59
N TRP A 214 -5.74 -3.20 -3.78
CA TRP A 214 -5.59 -1.78 -4.06
C TRP A 214 -6.67 -0.95 -3.36
N ALA A 215 -6.25 0.17 -2.76
CA ALA A 215 -7.21 1.11 -2.20
C ALA A 215 -7.96 1.81 -3.33
N THR A 216 -9.27 1.94 -3.16
CA THR A 216 -10.12 2.80 -3.99
C THR A 216 -10.28 4.17 -3.33
N HIS A 217 -10.70 5.16 -4.11
CA HIS A 217 -11.09 6.46 -3.58
C HIS A 217 -12.12 6.34 -2.45
N SER A 218 -13.11 5.45 -2.60
CA SER A 218 -14.14 5.20 -1.59
C SER A 218 -13.55 4.69 -0.26
N ASP A 219 -12.54 3.81 -0.31
CA ASP A 219 -11.91 3.30 0.90
C ASP A 219 -11.22 4.43 1.68
N LEU A 220 -10.48 5.28 0.96
CA LEU A 220 -9.77 6.41 1.54
C LEU A 220 -10.72 7.48 2.06
N LYS A 221 -11.85 7.68 1.38
CA LYS A 221 -12.92 8.58 1.85
C LYS A 221 -13.52 8.09 3.16
N GLU A 222 -13.84 6.80 3.28
CA GLU A 222 -14.35 6.26 4.55
C GLU A 222 -13.34 6.43 5.68
N VAL A 223 -12.06 6.19 5.40
CA VAL A 223 -10.99 6.45 6.39
C VAL A 223 -10.98 7.92 6.80
N ALA A 224 -11.04 8.84 5.84
CA ALA A 224 -11.06 10.27 6.11
C ALA A 224 -12.26 10.67 6.99
N ASP A 225 -13.45 10.18 6.68
CA ASP A 225 -14.67 10.43 7.45
C ASP A 225 -14.57 9.89 8.89
N GLN A 226 -14.04 8.67 9.07
CA GLN A 226 -13.86 8.07 10.39
C GLN A 226 -12.80 8.78 11.25
N LEU A 227 -11.80 9.38 10.61
CA LEU A 227 -10.72 10.13 11.25
C LEU A 227 -10.98 11.64 11.33
N LYS A 228 -12.10 12.12 10.76
CA LYS A 228 -12.49 13.54 10.71
C LYS A 228 -11.39 14.42 10.11
N VAL A 229 -10.84 13.96 9.00
CA VAL A 229 -9.90 14.70 8.15
C VAL A 229 -10.51 14.88 6.77
N ASN A 230 -10.08 15.89 6.03
CA ASN A 230 -10.46 16.04 4.63
C ASN A 230 -9.55 15.17 3.75
N LEU A 231 -10.12 14.51 2.75
CA LEU A 231 -9.37 13.90 1.66
C LEU A 231 -9.43 14.85 0.45
N TYR A 232 -8.28 15.17 -0.11
CA TYR A 232 -8.15 15.88 -1.37
C TYR A 232 -7.28 15.07 -2.31
N VAL A 233 -7.81 14.71 -3.48
CA VAL A 233 -7.07 14.00 -4.54
C VAL A 233 -6.82 14.95 -5.70
N THR A 234 -5.56 15.16 -6.04
CA THR A 234 -5.15 16.09 -7.11
C THR A 234 -5.80 15.71 -8.44
N HIS A 235 -6.32 16.71 -9.16
CA HIS A 235 -7.01 16.58 -10.46
C HIS A 235 -8.35 15.83 -10.45
N GLU A 236 -8.86 15.46 -9.28
CA GLU A 236 -10.18 14.85 -9.12
C GLU A 236 -11.24 15.86 -8.65
N LEU A 237 -12.50 15.49 -8.84
CA LEU A 237 -13.61 16.22 -8.24
C LEU A 237 -13.64 15.95 -6.73
N ASN A 238 -13.20 16.94 -5.97
CA ASN A 238 -13.22 16.91 -4.51
C ASN A 238 -14.46 17.66 -3.99
N GLY A 239 -15.02 17.19 -2.88
CA GLY A 239 -16.04 17.94 -2.15
C GLY A 239 -15.48 19.17 -1.44
N GLU A 240 -16.37 20.03 -0.97
CA GLU A 240 -16.00 21.15 -0.09
C GLU A 240 -15.33 20.62 1.20
N PRO A 241 -14.14 21.11 1.58
CA PRO A 241 -13.45 20.65 2.77
C PRO A 241 -14.21 21.06 4.03
N MET A 242 -14.28 20.15 4.99
CA MET A 242 -14.83 20.44 6.31
C MET A 242 -13.96 21.48 7.02
N LYS A 243 -14.59 22.59 7.41
CA LYS A 243 -13.93 23.69 8.11
C LYS A 243 -13.33 23.21 9.44
N GLY A 244 -12.06 23.52 9.66
CA GLY A 244 -11.34 23.18 10.90
C GLY A 244 -10.85 21.73 10.96
N CYS A 245 -11.00 20.95 9.90
CA CYS A 245 -10.38 19.63 9.76
C CYS A 245 -9.09 19.74 8.92
N PRO A 246 -8.02 19.01 9.28
CA PRO A 246 -6.81 18.97 8.45
C PRO A 246 -7.10 18.28 7.12
N THR A 247 -6.35 18.62 6.08
CA THR A 247 -6.53 18.07 4.73
C THR A 247 -5.36 17.19 4.34
N ILE A 248 -5.66 15.95 3.99
CA ILE A 248 -4.73 14.97 3.43
C ILE A 248 -4.77 15.10 1.91
N VAL A 249 -3.64 15.48 1.31
CA VAL A 249 -3.51 15.68 -0.13
C VAL A 249 -2.80 14.49 -0.75
N LEU A 250 -3.50 13.77 -1.63
CA LEU A 250 -2.98 12.60 -2.34
C LEU A 250 -2.92 12.86 -3.84
N ASN A 251 -2.00 12.17 -4.52
CA ASN A 251 -1.95 12.13 -5.98
C ASN A 251 -2.28 10.70 -6.43
N ASN A 252 -3.20 10.58 -7.39
CA ASN A 252 -3.54 9.31 -8.01
C ASN A 252 -2.94 9.26 -9.42
N GLU A 253 -2.05 8.32 -9.68
CA GLU A 253 -1.15 8.35 -10.83
C GLU A 253 -1.30 7.13 -11.73
N GLY A 254 -0.92 7.31 -13.01
CA GLY A 254 -0.83 6.24 -14.00
C GLY A 254 -2.15 5.50 -14.25
N GLN A 255 -3.28 6.22 -14.31
CA GLN A 255 -4.62 5.63 -14.43
C GLN A 255 -5.04 4.76 -13.22
N SER A 256 -4.76 5.23 -12.00
CA SER A 256 -5.10 4.54 -10.75
C SER A 256 -4.24 3.34 -10.37
N ILE A 257 -2.98 3.35 -10.78
CA ILE A 257 -2.02 2.29 -10.44
C ILE A 257 -1.15 2.62 -9.24
N HIS A 258 -1.01 3.91 -8.90
CA HIS A 258 -0.12 4.34 -7.83
C HIS A 258 -0.66 5.57 -7.10
N TRP A 259 -0.45 5.59 -5.80
CA TRP A 259 -0.85 6.70 -4.93
C TRP A 259 0.37 7.28 -4.24
N THR A 260 0.49 8.61 -4.22
CA THR A 260 1.54 9.32 -3.48
C THR A 260 0.94 10.42 -2.60
N THR A 261 1.75 10.97 -1.69
CA THR A 261 1.30 12.01 -0.76
C THR A 261 1.93 13.35 -1.12
N THR A 262 1.16 14.43 -1.05
CA THR A 262 1.69 15.79 -1.10
C THR A 262 1.70 16.39 0.30
N VAL A 263 2.86 16.90 0.74
CA VAL A 263 3.01 17.65 2.00
C VAL A 263 3.44 19.08 1.71
N GLU A 264 2.97 20.04 2.51
CA GLU A 264 3.25 21.47 2.29
C GLU A 264 4.72 21.80 2.54
N GLU A 265 5.29 21.24 3.60
CA GLU A 265 6.65 21.51 4.06
C GLU A 265 7.29 20.23 4.61
N LEU A 266 8.57 20.04 4.33
CA LEU A 266 9.39 19.05 5.04
C LEU A 266 10.00 19.69 6.28
N PRO A 267 10.11 18.95 7.40
CA PRO A 267 10.80 19.45 8.59
C PRO A 267 12.23 19.89 8.24
N GLN A 268 12.69 21.02 8.77
CA GLN A 268 14.09 21.44 8.62
C GLN A 268 15.03 20.31 9.06
N PRO A 269 16.03 19.92 8.24
CA PRO A 269 16.97 18.88 8.60
C PRO A 269 17.62 19.19 9.95
N LYS A 270 17.43 18.33 10.94
CA LYS A 270 18.15 18.48 12.21
C LYS A 270 19.63 18.35 11.88
N ALA A 271 20.40 19.42 12.11
CA ALA A 271 21.84 19.44 11.85
C ALA A 271 22.48 18.19 12.46
N LYS A 272 23.17 17.39 11.64
CA LYS A 272 23.89 16.20 12.13
C LYS A 272 24.87 16.67 13.21
N PRO A 273 24.92 16.03 14.39
CA PRO A 273 25.92 16.39 15.39
C PRO A 273 27.31 16.20 14.76
N ILE A 274 28.05 17.29 14.65
CA ILE A 274 29.43 17.30 14.17
C ILE A 274 30.20 16.38 15.13
N LYS A 275 30.56 15.18 14.64
CA LYS A 275 31.55 14.34 15.33
C LYS A 275 32.84 15.14 15.33
N LYS A 276 33.21 15.71 16.47
CA LYS A 276 34.55 16.29 16.64
C LYS A 276 35.55 15.15 16.49
N GLU A 277 36.20 15.09 15.33
CA GLU A 277 37.45 14.36 15.16
C GLU A 277 38.43 14.89 16.20
N ARG A 278 38.75 14.04 17.17
CA ARG A 278 39.77 14.31 18.17
C ARG A 278 41.11 14.09 17.48
N VAL A 279 41.75 15.19 17.09
CA VAL A 279 43.15 15.21 16.67
C VAL A 279 43.99 14.69 17.84
N GLU A 280 44.53 13.48 17.70
CA GLU A 280 45.59 12.97 18.57
C GLU A 280 46.88 13.70 18.20
N ASN A 281 47.47 14.40 19.17
CA ASN A 281 48.86 14.84 19.10
C ASN A 281 49.73 14.02 20.06
N PRO A 282 51.02 13.82 19.75
CA PRO A 282 51.80 12.68 20.22
C PRO A 282 52.43 12.89 21.60
N LYS A 283 52.66 11.75 22.26
CA LYS A 283 53.41 11.58 23.51
C LYS A 283 54.78 12.28 23.52
N LEU A 284 55.12 12.86 24.66
CA LEU A 284 56.48 12.94 25.18
C LEU A 284 56.47 12.56 26.67
N THR A 285 57.31 11.58 26.98
CA THR A 285 57.61 10.95 28.26
C THR A 285 58.43 11.84 29.18
N GLU A 286 58.20 11.75 30.50
CA GLU A 286 59.27 11.54 31.48
C GLU A 286 58.70 11.07 32.84
N GLU A 287 59.49 10.20 33.48
CA GLU A 287 59.21 9.40 34.67
C GLU A 287 59.47 10.18 35.97
N THR A 288 58.79 9.85 37.08
CA THR A 288 59.41 9.28 38.30
C THR A 288 58.41 9.00 39.45
N HIS A 289 58.38 7.73 39.84
CA HIS A 289 58.36 7.10 41.17
C HIS A 289 57.48 7.56 42.38
N THR A 290 56.71 6.55 42.84
CA THR A 290 56.58 5.97 44.21
C THR A 290 55.46 6.35 45.20
N SER A 291 54.59 5.34 45.40
CA SER A 291 54.26 4.66 46.69
C SER A 291 52.98 5.03 47.47
N SER A 292 52.21 3.95 47.72
CA SER A 292 51.45 3.58 48.94
C SER A 292 49.91 3.68 49.03
N LYS A 293 49.32 2.47 49.06
CA LYS A 293 48.30 1.89 49.98
C LYS A 293 46.81 2.29 49.94
N ASN A 294 46.01 1.31 49.49
CA ASN A 294 44.77 0.71 50.04
C ASN A 294 43.83 1.53 50.95
N HIS A 295 42.54 1.66 50.58
CA HIS A 295 41.42 0.79 51.04
C HIS A 295 40.10 1.13 50.32
N GLU A 296 39.24 0.12 50.20
CA GLU A 296 37.85 0.04 49.67
C GLU A 296 36.91 1.15 50.24
N SER A 297 35.78 1.57 49.67
CA SER A 297 34.72 0.81 48.98
C SER A 297 33.65 1.75 48.35
N SER A 298 33.22 1.40 47.13
CA SER A 298 31.87 1.50 46.53
C SER A 298 31.04 2.82 46.53
N ARG A 299 31.01 3.51 45.37
CA ARG A 299 29.77 3.93 44.65
C ARG A 299 30.06 4.43 43.21
N SER A 300 29.05 4.26 42.35
CA SER A 300 28.75 4.88 41.03
C SER A 300 29.35 4.36 39.70
N LEU A 301 28.40 3.99 38.82
CA LEU A 301 28.22 4.19 37.36
C LEU A 301 29.31 3.92 36.29
N GLU A 302 28.85 3.16 35.28
CA GLU A 302 29.02 3.28 33.81
C GLU A 302 30.25 2.73 33.04
N SER A 303 29.88 1.97 31.99
CA SER A 303 30.41 1.99 30.60
C SER A 303 31.54 1.04 30.15
N SER A 304 31.17 0.23 29.15
CA SER A 304 31.92 -0.15 27.93
C SER A 304 33.01 -1.25 27.99
N LYS A 305 32.82 -2.35 27.22
CA LYS A 305 33.47 -2.57 25.91
C LYS A 305 33.19 -3.97 25.31
N THR A 306 32.67 -3.93 24.09
CA THR A 306 33.01 -4.74 22.89
C THR A 306 33.18 -6.27 23.01
N ARG A 307 32.19 -6.99 22.49
CA ARG A 307 32.34 -8.30 21.83
C ARG A 307 32.08 -8.13 20.33
N GLU A 308 32.98 -8.65 19.50
CA GLU A 308 32.80 -8.84 18.06
C GLU A 308 31.64 -9.82 17.79
N PRO A 309 30.82 -9.62 16.73
CA PRO A 309 29.92 -10.65 16.23
C PRO A 309 30.47 -11.32 14.97
N SER A 310 30.50 -12.65 15.04
CA SER A 310 30.83 -13.63 14.00
C SER A 310 29.90 -13.56 12.78
N LYS A 311 30.49 -13.61 11.58
CA LYS A 311 29.86 -13.62 10.24
C LYS A 311 28.98 -14.85 9.92
N ASP A 312 28.86 -15.83 10.81
CA ASP A 312 28.18 -17.11 10.48
C ASP A 312 26.65 -17.11 10.64
N ARG A 313 26.04 -16.01 11.11
CA ARG A 313 24.57 -15.91 11.23
C ARG A 313 23.86 -15.33 10.00
N GLU A 314 24.55 -14.54 9.17
CA GLU A 314 23.96 -13.97 7.96
C GLU A 314 23.82 -15.02 6.84
N THR A 315 24.76 -15.97 6.76
CA THR A 315 24.72 -17.01 5.73
C THR A 315 23.60 -18.04 5.96
N GLN A 316 23.16 -18.26 7.21
CA GLN A 316 22.05 -19.17 7.51
C GLN A 316 20.65 -18.55 7.30
N VAL A 317 20.52 -17.22 7.34
CA VAL A 317 19.21 -16.54 7.13
C VAL A 317 18.91 -16.37 5.63
N ILE A 318 19.93 -16.24 4.78
CA ILE A 318 19.75 -16.19 3.32
C ILE A 318 19.32 -17.57 2.77
N ALA A 319 19.86 -18.66 3.32
CA ALA A 319 19.46 -20.03 2.93
C ALA A 319 18.02 -20.39 3.34
N ALA A 320 17.47 -19.78 4.40
CA ALA A 320 16.12 -20.07 4.89
C ALA A 320 14.99 -19.34 4.14
N THR A 321 15.30 -18.29 3.37
CA THR A 321 14.26 -17.45 2.72
C THR A 321 14.16 -17.68 1.20
N VAL A 322 15.07 -18.46 0.59
CA VAL A 322 15.13 -18.69 -0.87
C VAL A 322 15.26 -20.18 -1.24
N SER A 323 14.67 -21.11 -0.48
CA SER A 323 14.87 -22.56 -0.72
C SER A 323 13.61 -23.39 -0.99
N THR A 324 12.53 -22.85 -1.57
CA THR A 324 11.38 -23.71 -1.96
C THR A 324 10.67 -23.39 -3.28
N GLN A 325 11.23 -22.60 -4.20
CA GLN A 325 10.61 -22.46 -5.55
C GLN A 325 11.66 -22.39 -6.66
N ALA A 326 11.48 -23.25 -7.68
CA ALA A 326 12.38 -23.42 -8.81
C ALA A 326 12.64 -22.11 -9.57
N ASN A 327 13.92 -21.85 -9.85
CA ASN A 327 14.44 -20.60 -10.43
C ASN A 327 13.83 -20.23 -11.79
N GLU A 328 13.35 -21.20 -12.57
CA GLU A 328 12.75 -20.98 -13.89
C GLU A 328 11.47 -20.11 -13.83
N LYS A 329 10.65 -20.25 -12.78
CA LYS A 329 9.38 -19.50 -12.65
C LYS A 329 9.54 -18.03 -12.30
N LYS A 330 10.71 -17.61 -11.81
CA LYS A 330 10.98 -16.20 -11.43
C LYS A 330 11.41 -15.37 -12.64
N ALA A 331 12.28 -15.93 -13.49
CA ALA A 331 12.71 -15.30 -14.73
C ALA A 331 11.52 -15.12 -15.69
N GLU A 332 10.66 -16.14 -15.83
CA GLU A 332 9.46 -16.07 -16.68
C GLU A 332 8.46 -15.00 -16.23
N ARG A 333 8.22 -14.85 -14.92
CA ARG A 333 7.32 -13.81 -14.39
C ARG A 333 7.88 -12.41 -14.57
N TYR A 334 9.18 -12.23 -14.39
CA TYR A 334 9.83 -10.94 -14.64
C TYR A 334 9.77 -10.58 -16.13
N GLN A 335 10.03 -11.54 -17.02
CA GLN A 335 9.91 -11.35 -18.46
C GLN A 335 8.46 -11.07 -18.90
N GLN A 336 7.48 -11.76 -18.32
CA GLN A 336 6.06 -11.49 -18.55
C GLN A 336 5.68 -10.09 -18.08
N HIS A 337 6.15 -9.67 -16.90
CA HIS A 337 5.87 -8.34 -16.36
C HIS A 337 6.45 -7.23 -17.25
N ILE A 338 7.69 -7.39 -17.74
CA ILE A 338 8.31 -6.47 -18.70
C ILE A 338 7.54 -6.45 -20.03
N LYS A 339 7.15 -7.62 -20.56
CA LYS A 339 6.33 -7.71 -21.79
C LYS A 339 4.98 -7.01 -21.64
N THR A 340 4.30 -7.19 -20.51
CA THR A 340 3.02 -6.53 -20.23
C THR A 340 3.20 -5.01 -20.14
N LEU A 341 4.23 -4.53 -19.46
CA LEU A 341 4.59 -3.11 -19.41
C LEU A 341 4.85 -2.53 -20.81
N MET A 342 5.53 -3.28 -21.69
CA MET A 342 5.82 -2.84 -23.06
C MET A 342 4.59 -2.85 -23.98
N VAL A 343 3.71 -3.85 -23.86
CA VAL A 343 2.45 -3.91 -24.63
C VAL A 343 1.52 -2.77 -24.20
N SER A 344 1.44 -2.48 -22.90
CA SER A 344 0.63 -1.37 -22.37
C SER A 344 1.17 0.01 -22.75
N ALA A 345 2.48 0.14 -22.99
CA ALA A 345 3.11 1.39 -23.44
C ALA A 345 3.01 1.62 -24.97
N SER A 346 2.58 0.62 -25.74
CA SER A 346 2.60 0.62 -27.20
C SER A 346 1.21 0.83 -27.83
N ASP A 347 0.39 1.77 -27.31
CA ASP A 347 -0.82 2.20 -28.03
C ASP A 347 -0.40 3.01 -29.28
N PRO A 348 -0.77 2.57 -30.50
CA PRO A 348 -0.40 3.24 -31.76
C PRO A 348 -0.89 4.68 -31.87
N ARG A 349 -1.84 5.10 -31.04
CA ARG A 349 -2.46 6.44 -31.11
C ARG A 349 -1.63 7.57 -30.49
N PHE A 350 -0.61 7.26 -29.69
CA PHE A 350 0.18 8.30 -29.00
C PHE A 350 1.70 8.21 -29.22
N PHE A 351 2.23 7.07 -29.69
CA PHE A 351 3.67 6.82 -29.76
C PHE A 351 4.17 6.16 -31.05
N ALA A 352 3.69 6.59 -32.21
CA ALA A 352 4.18 6.09 -33.51
C ALA A 352 5.72 6.24 -33.69
N GLY A 353 6.34 7.21 -33.01
CA GLY A 353 7.80 7.39 -32.97
C GLY A 353 8.55 6.41 -32.07
N VAL A 354 7.87 5.75 -31.12
CA VAL A 354 8.45 4.74 -30.23
C VAL A 354 8.34 3.35 -30.86
N GLN A 355 7.33 3.09 -31.68
CA GLN A 355 7.19 1.81 -32.39
C GLN A 355 8.39 1.49 -33.31
N LYS A 356 8.90 2.49 -34.04
CA LYS A 356 10.17 2.37 -34.81
C LYS A 356 11.43 2.24 -33.97
N ARG A 357 11.40 2.67 -32.69
CA ARG A 357 12.50 2.46 -31.72
C ARG A 357 12.42 1.07 -31.07
N ILE A 358 11.21 0.52 -30.93
CA ILE A 358 10.94 -0.81 -30.39
C ILE A 358 11.30 -1.93 -31.38
N GLU A 359 11.16 -1.72 -32.70
CA GLU A 359 11.59 -2.69 -33.72
C GLU A 359 13.12 -2.96 -33.72
N ASN A 360 13.92 -2.20 -32.97
CA ASN A 360 15.35 -2.47 -32.77
C ASN A 360 15.67 -3.23 -31.45
N LEU A 361 14.67 -3.54 -30.61
CA LEU A 361 14.87 -4.26 -29.34
C LEU A 361 15.07 -5.78 -29.53
N ASP A 362 14.70 -6.36 -30.68
CA ASP A 362 15.04 -7.75 -31.03
C ASP A 362 16.56 -7.96 -31.21
N LYS A 363 17.38 -6.92 -31.01
CA LYS A 363 18.85 -6.99 -30.96
C LYS A 363 19.41 -7.08 -29.54
N LEU A 364 18.57 -7.17 -28.49
CA LEU A 364 19.03 -7.31 -27.10
C LEU A 364 19.60 -8.69 -26.76
N ASP A 365 19.54 -9.65 -27.66
CA ASP A 365 19.76 -11.07 -27.34
C ASP A 365 21.22 -11.53 -27.21
N ASN A 366 22.23 -10.65 -27.12
CA ASN A 366 23.63 -11.11 -27.07
C ASN A 366 24.59 -10.36 -26.10
N GLU A 367 24.10 -9.53 -25.17
CA GLU A 367 25.02 -8.93 -24.18
C GLU A 367 25.22 -9.84 -22.96
N GLU A 368 26.43 -10.36 -22.81
CA GLU A 368 26.87 -11.11 -21.63
C GLU A 368 27.59 -10.20 -20.63
N ALA A 369 27.55 -10.59 -19.34
CA ALA A 369 28.38 -9.96 -18.32
C ALA A 369 29.87 -10.13 -18.66
N LEU A 370 30.68 -9.11 -18.40
CA LEU A 370 32.10 -9.11 -18.76
C LEU A 370 32.83 -10.28 -18.07
N LYS A 371 33.63 -10.99 -18.85
CA LYS A 371 34.48 -12.10 -18.43
C LYS A 371 35.94 -11.74 -18.70
N ASN A 372 36.85 -12.24 -17.86
CA ASN A 372 38.29 -12.15 -18.14
C ASN A 372 38.71 -13.15 -19.25
N GLU A 373 39.99 -13.12 -19.64
CA GLU A 373 40.55 -14.00 -20.68
C GLU A 373 40.43 -15.50 -20.37
N GLN A 374 40.13 -15.85 -19.11
CA GLN A 374 39.90 -17.22 -18.64
C GLN A 374 38.41 -17.57 -18.54
N GLY A 375 37.51 -16.69 -19.00
CA GLY A 375 36.06 -16.92 -19.01
C GLY A 375 35.36 -16.73 -17.66
N VAL A 376 36.08 -16.23 -16.64
CA VAL A 376 35.51 -15.97 -15.31
C VAL A 376 34.83 -14.60 -15.31
N ARG A 377 33.58 -14.58 -14.85
CA ARG A 377 32.78 -13.36 -14.74
C ARG A 377 33.44 -12.40 -13.74
N ILE A 378 33.75 -11.19 -14.21
CA ILE A 378 34.42 -10.14 -13.43
C ILE A 378 33.49 -8.96 -13.10
N GLU A 379 32.33 -8.91 -13.76
CA GLU A 379 31.31 -7.88 -13.55
C GLU A 379 30.21 -8.41 -12.62
N SER A 380 29.91 -7.67 -11.56
CA SER A 380 28.82 -7.99 -10.64
C SER A 380 27.45 -7.84 -11.32
N ASP A 381 26.41 -8.46 -10.75
CA ASP A 381 25.03 -8.34 -11.27
C ASP A 381 24.54 -6.88 -11.29
N GLU A 382 24.95 -6.08 -10.30
CA GLU A 382 24.59 -4.66 -10.18
C GLU A 382 25.30 -3.80 -11.22
N GLU A 383 26.59 -4.05 -11.48
CA GLU A 383 27.36 -3.36 -12.51
C GLU A 383 26.85 -3.70 -13.92
N PHE A 384 26.52 -4.97 -14.17
CA PHE A 384 25.95 -5.41 -15.44
C PHE A 384 24.59 -4.75 -15.71
N ALA A 385 23.70 -4.74 -14.71
CA ALA A 385 22.39 -4.10 -14.82
C ALA A 385 22.51 -2.59 -15.04
N THR A 386 23.44 -1.93 -14.33
CA THR A 386 23.71 -0.49 -14.46
C THR A 386 24.25 -0.17 -15.86
N ARG A 387 25.17 -0.97 -16.39
CA ARG A 387 25.72 -0.80 -17.73
C ARG A 387 24.66 -0.98 -18.82
N LEU A 388 23.79 -1.98 -18.67
CA LEU A 388 22.68 -2.21 -19.59
C LEU A 388 21.71 -1.03 -19.58
N GLN A 389 21.37 -0.53 -18.40
CA GLN A 389 20.49 0.63 -18.24
C GLN A 389 21.12 1.91 -18.81
N GLU A 390 22.41 2.15 -18.61
CA GLU A 390 23.12 3.28 -19.23
C GLU A 390 23.22 3.19 -20.75
N ALA A 391 23.42 1.99 -21.30
CA ALA A 391 23.44 1.77 -22.75
C ALA A 391 22.08 2.11 -23.37
N GLU A 392 20.98 1.77 -22.69
CA GLU A 392 19.63 2.13 -23.11
C GLU A 392 19.37 3.64 -23.03
N PHE A 393 19.83 4.32 -21.97
CA PHE A 393 19.71 5.79 -21.88
C PHE A 393 20.47 6.51 -23.00
N ARG A 394 21.66 6.02 -23.39
CA ARG A 394 22.43 6.59 -24.51
C ARG A 394 21.76 6.29 -25.86
N ARG A 395 21.23 5.09 -26.07
CA ARG A 395 20.50 4.71 -27.31
C ARG A 395 19.18 5.46 -27.48
N ALA A 396 18.54 5.85 -26.37
CA ALA A 396 17.31 6.63 -26.39
C ALA A 396 17.52 8.15 -26.62
N ASN A 397 18.78 8.63 -26.72
CA ASN A 397 19.17 10.06 -26.74
C ASN A 397 18.65 10.84 -25.52
N LEU A 398 18.70 10.25 -24.33
CA LEU A 398 18.26 10.87 -23.07
C LEU A 398 19.43 11.34 -22.18
N LYS A 399 20.65 11.32 -22.71
CA LYS A 399 21.87 11.88 -22.11
C LYS A 399 22.66 12.64 -23.17
#